data_AF-A0A831JW00-F1
#
_entry.id   AF-A0A831JW00-F1
#
_cell.length_a   1.000
_cell.length_b   1.000
_cell.length_c   1.000
_cell.angle_alpha   90.00
_cell.angle_beta   90.00
_cell.angle_gamma   90.00
#
_symmetry.space_group_name_H-M   'P 1'
#
loop_
_entity.id
_entity.type
_entity.pdbx_description
1 polymer ?
#
loop_
_entity_poly.entity_id
_entity_poly.type
_entity_poly.pdbx_seq_one_letter_code
_entity_poly.pdbx_strand_id
1 'polypeptide(L)'
;MNQQLNENYYQTSDLSLATTLSLFAPIEEIDRSTNPRKALFIFRKTPELEKLIDQYFRNEIKISPQTYFNQLRVVKARLYANE
;
A
#
# COMPACT_ATOMS: atom_id res chain seq x y z
N MET A 1 12.68 -20.36 0.43
CA MET A 1 13.45 -19.18 -0.01
C MET A 1 13.21 -18.10 1.03
N ASN A 2 14.19 -17.85 1.89
CA ASN A 2 14.04 -16.93 3.02
C ASN A 2 13.89 -15.51 2.48
N GLN A 3 12.68 -14.94 2.55
CA GLN A 3 12.50 -13.50 2.42
C GLN A 3 13.24 -12.88 3.61
N GLN A 4 14.44 -12.37 3.37
CA GLN A 4 14.99 -11.32 4.22
C GLN A 4 13.92 -10.22 4.25
N LEU A 5 13.22 -10.12 5.38
CA LEU A 5 12.42 -8.96 5.72
C LEU A 5 13.41 -7.80 5.74
N ASN A 6 13.51 -7.09 4.63
CA ASN A 6 14.28 -5.87 4.57
C ASN A 6 13.58 -4.92 5.53
N GLU A 7 14.14 -4.73 6.72
CA GLU A 7 13.53 -3.96 7.83
C GLU A 7 13.15 -2.54 7.40
N ASN A 8 13.70 -2.07 6.28
CA ASN A 8 13.44 -0.78 5.67
C ASN A 8 12.11 -0.67 4.92
N TYR A 9 11.37 -1.76 4.71
CA TYR A 9 10.14 -1.75 3.91
C TYR A 9 8.95 -2.41 4.62
N TYR A 10 7.78 -1.80 4.45
CA TYR A 10 6.50 -2.38 4.79
C TYR A 10 5.84 -2.91 3.51
N GLN A 11 5.19 -4.07 3.61
CA GLN A 11 4.53 -4.71 2.49
C GLN A 11 3.11 -5.10 2.88
N THR A 12 2.16 -4.88 1.98
CA THR A 12 0.78 -5.36 2.14
C THR A 12 0.21 -5.81 0.81
N SER A 13 -0.66 -6.82 0.84
CA SER A 13 -1.48 -7.21 -0.31
C SER A 13 -2.91 -6.66 -0.24
N ASP A 14 -3.24 -5.97 0.85
CA ASP A 14 -4.57 -5.37 1.03
C ASP A 14 -4.66 -4.08 0.22
N LEU A 15 -5.54 -4.07 -0.80
CA LEU A 15 -5.71 -2.94 -1.69
C LEU A 15 -6.27 -1.70 -0.98
N SER A 16 -7.13 -1.88 0.02
CA SER A 16 -7.76 -0.78 0.75
C SER A 16 -6.75 -0.09 1.67
N LEU A 17 -5.93 -0.88 2.37
CA LEU A 17 -4.82 -0.38 3.16
C LEU A 17 -3.79 0.29 2.25
N ALA A 18 -3.36 -0.36 1.17
CA ALA A 18 -2.41 0.23 0.22
C ALA A 18 -2.92 1.56 -0.36
N THR A 19 -4.21 1.63 -0.72
CA THR A 19 -4.83 2.87 -1.19
C THR A 19 -4.77 3.96 -0.12
N THR A 20 -5.12 3.62 1.12
CA THR A 20 -5.09 4.56 2.25
C THR A 20 -3.68 5.06 2.52
N LEU A 21 -2.69 4.17 2.63
CA LEU A 21 -1.29 4.53 2.84
C LEU A 21 -0.76 5.39 1.69
N SER A 22 -1.17 5.10 0.45
CA SER A 22 -0.73 5.83 -0.74
C SER A 22 -1.17 7.30 -0.81
N LEU A 23 -2.11 7.71 0.05
CA LEU A 23 -2.47 9.13 0.22
C LEU A 23 -1.42 9.92 1.01
N PHE A 24 -0.58 9.25 1.79
CA PHE A 24 0.36 9.88 2.73
C PHE A 24 1.82 9.50 2.45
N ALA A 25 2.06 8.33 1.85
CA ALA A 25 3.39 7.84 1.50
C ALA A 25 3.37 7.24 0.08
N PRO A 26 4.42 7.44 -0.73
CA PRO A 26 4.46 6.84 -2.06
C PRO A 26 4.53 5.31 -1.99
N ILE A 27 3.85 4.65 -2.94
CA ILE A 27 4.11 3.23 -3.23
C ILE A 27 5.43 3.17 -4.00
N GLU A 28 6.45 2.60 -3.38
CA GLU A 28 7.79 2.39 -3.94
C GLU A 28 7.73 1.38 -5.09
N GLU A 29 7.06 0.25 -4.86
CA GLU A 29 6.97 -0.84 -5.82
C GLU A 29 5.65 -1.60 -5.69
N ILE A 30 5.19 -2.18 -6.80
CA ILE A 30 4.07 -3.12 -6.86
C ILE A 30 4.62 -4.44 -7.42
N ASP A 31 4.89 -5.40 -6.54
CA ASP A 31 5.41 -6.72 -6.93
C ASP A 31 4.26 -7.69 -7.23
N ARG A 32 4.25 -8.24 -8.45
CA ARG A 32 3.34 -9.31 -8.91
C ARG A 32 4.08 -10.58 -9.30
N SER A 33 5.41 -10.58 -9.24
CA SER A 33 6.27 -11.65 -9.75
C SER A 33 6.09 -12.96 -8.99
N THR A 34 5.78 -12.88 -7.70
CA THR A 34 5.62 -14.03 -6.82
C THR A 34 4.26 -14.71 -6.95
N ASN A 35 3.21 -13.97 -7.31
CA ASN A 35 1.88 -14.51 -7.57
C ASN A 35 1.09 -13.59 -8.53
N PRO A 36 0.80 -14.04 -9.77
CA PRO A 36 0.02 -13.24 -10.72
C PRO A 36 -1.38 -12.83 -10.23
N ARG A 37 -1.93 -13.56 -9.26
CA ARG A 37 -3.25 -13.27 -8.67
C ARG A 37 -3.18 -12.34 -7.46
N LYS A 38 -1.98 -12.02 -6.96
CA LYS A 38 -1.80 -11.27 -5.72
C LYS A 38 -0.62 -10.31 -5.84
N ALA A 39 -0.92 -9.02 -5.93
CA ALA A 39 0.08 -7.98 -5.88
C ALA A 39 0.47 -7.66 -4.42
N LEU A 40 1.75 -7.33 -4.23
CA LEU A 40 2.30 -6.78 -3.00
C LEU A 40 2.64 -5.31 -3.24
N PHE A 41 2.04 -4.43 -2.44
CA PHE A 41 2.34 -3.00 -2.41
C PHE A 41 3.44 -2.75 -1.38
N ILE A 42 4.53 -2.13 -1.83
CA ILE A 42 5.73 -1.91 -1.03
C ILE A 42 5.87 -0.43 -0.72
N PHE A 43 6.09 -0.11 0.54
CA PHE A 43 6.26 1.24 1.06
C PHE A 43 7.55 1.31 1.88
N ARG A 44 8.22 2.47 1.88
CA ARG A 44 9.34 2.70 2.79
C ARG A 44 8.85 2.71 4.23
N LYS A 45 9.43 1.86 5.06
CA LYS A 45 9.12 1.77 6.48
C LYS A 45 9.67 3.00 7.20
N THR A 46 8.78 3.77 7.80
CA THR A 46 9.08 4.97 8.59
C THR A 46 8.20 4.96 9.85
N PRO A 47 8.61 5.62 10.94
CA PRO A 47 7.77 5.75 12.15
C PRO A 47 6.39 6.35 11.83
N GLU A 48 6.31 7.28 10.88
CA GLU A 48 5.07 7.90 10.43
C GLU A 48 4.16 6.89 9.72
N LEU A 49 4.73 6.03 8.86
CA LEU A 49 3.99 4.97 8.19
C LEU A 49 3.47 3.94 9.19
N GLU A 50 4.30 3.51 10.15
CA GLU A 50 3.87 2.56 11.19
C GLU A 50 2.70 3.13 12.01
N LYS A 51 2.82 4.38 12.44
CA LYS A 51 1.73 5.08 13.14
C LYS A 51 0.46 5.14 12.30
N LEU A 52 0.58 5.42 11.00
CA LEU A 52 -0.58 5.48 10.10
C LEU A 52 -1.25 4.10 9.94
N ILE A 53 -0.46 3.02 9.87
CA ILE A 53 -0.98 1.65 9.83
C ILE A 53 -1.77 1.34 11.10
N ASP A 54 -1.24 1.69 12.28
CA ASP A 54 -1.95 1.51 13.54
C ASP A 54 -3.27 2.30 13.58
N GLN A 55 -3.26 3.56 13.12
CA GLN A 55 -4.46 4.39 13.03
C GLN A 55 -5.51 3.79 12.07
N TYR A 56 -5.08 3.19 10.97
CA TYR A 56 -5.98 2.51 10.03
C TYR A 56 -6.73 1.37 10.73
N PHE A 57 -6.00 0.48 11.42
CA PHE A 57 -6.62 -0.66 12.11
C PHE A 57 -7.46 -0.26 13.33
N ARG A 58 -7.20 0.93 13.90
CA ARG A 58 -8.03 1.52 14.97
C ARG A 58 -9.24 2.31 14.46
N ASN A 59 -9.45 2.40 13.15
CA ASN A 59 -10.47 3.24 12.52
C ASN A 59 -10.36 4.73 12.89
N GLU A 60 -9.14 5.24 13.06
CA GLU A 60 -8.86 6.63 13.45
C GLU A 60 -8.60 7.56 12.26
N ILE A 61 -8.42 7.00 11.06
CA ILE A 61 -8.17 7.77 9.83
C ILE A 61 -9.49 8.32 9.27
N LYS A 62 -9.53 9.63 8.99
CA LYS A 62 -10.64 10.29 8.30
C LYS A 62 -10.20 10.73 6.91
N ILE A 63 -10.83 10.17 5.88
CA ILE A 63 -10.58 10.51 4.47
C ILE A 63 -11.94 10.77 3.81
N SER A 64 -12.02 11.79 2.95
CA SER A 64 -13.23 12.00 2.15
C SER A 64 -13.43 10.82 1.18
N PRO A 65 -14.65 10.31 0.98
CA PRO A 65 -14.87 9.22 0.03
C PRO A 65 -14.33 9.54 -1.37
N GLN A 66 -14.50 10.78 -1.82
CA GLN A 66 -13.99 11.23 -3.12
C GLN A 66 -12.46 11.10 -3.22
N THR A 67 -11.72 11.52 -2.20
CA THR A 67 -10.25 11.38 -2.14
C THR A 67 -9.83 9.92 -2.19
N TYR A 68 -10.47 9.07 -1.38
CA TYR A 68 -10.15 7.64 -1.33
C TYR A 68 -10.38 6.95 -2.68
N PHE A 69 -11.56 7.14 -3.29
CA PHE A 69 -11.89 6.48 -4.55
C PHE A 69 -11.07 7.01 -5.74
N ASN A 70 -10.69 8.30 -5.72
CA ASN A 70 -9.76 8.84 -6.71
C ASN A 70 -8.39 8.17 -6.60
N GLN A 71 -7.87 8.01 -5.39
CA GLN A 71 -6.59 7.33 -5.18
C GLN A 71 -6.66 5.85 -5.53
N LEU A 72 -7.78 5.17 -5.20
CA LEU A 72 -7.99 3.78 -5.57
C LEU A 72 -7.89 3.58 -7.09
N ARG A 73 -8.45 4.52 -7.87
CA ARG A 73 -8.35 4.49 -9.34
C ARG A 73 -6.91 4.64 -9.81
N VAL A 74 -6.12 5.52 -9.19
CA VAL A 74 -4.69 5.70 -9.49
C VAL A 74 -3.88 4.45 -9.15
N VAL A 75 -4.10 3.85 -7.97
CA VAL A 75 -3.41 2.63 -7.54
C VAL A 75 -3.75 1.47 -8.47
N LYS A 76 -5.03 1.29 -8.83
CA LYS A 76 -5.43 0.28 -9.82
C LYS A 76 -4.79 0.53 -11.20
N ALA A 77 -4.77 1.77 -11.67
CA ALA A 77 -4.13 2.09 -12.95
C ALA A 77 -2.65 1.68 -12.95
N ARG A 78 -1.88 2.02 -11.90
CA ARG A 78 -0.49 1.56 -11.75
C ARG A 78 -0.38 0.04 -11.67
N LEU A 79 -1.29 -0.57 -10.94
CA LEU A 79 -1.33 -2.01 -10.73
C LEU A 79 -1.48 -2.75 -12.07
N TYR A 80 -2.27 -2.26 -13.03
CA TYR A 80 -2.53 -2.90 -14.34
C TYR A 80 -1.76 -2.27 -15.52
N ALA A 81 -0.93 -1.24 -15.30
CA ALA A 81 -0.27 -0.50 -16.38
C ALA A 81 0.73 -1.33 -17.21
N ASN A 82 1.21 -2.45 -16.67
CA ASN A 82 2.20 -3.33 -17.29
C ASN A 82 1.65 -4.74 -17.57
N GLU A 83 0.32 -4.89 -17.69
CA GLU A 83 -0.30 -6.03 -18.39
C GLU A 83 -0.31 -5.78 -19.89
#